data_AF-A0A7Y0X9Q4-F1
#
_entry.id   AF-A0A7Y0X9Q4-F1
#
_cell.length_a   1.000
_cell.length_b   1.000
_cell.length_c   1.000
_cell.angle_alpha   90.00
_cell.angle_beta   90.00
_cell.angle_gamma   90.00
#
_symmetry.space_group_name_H-M   'P 1'
#
loop_
_entity.id
_entity.type
_entity.pdbx_description
1 polymer ?
#
loop_
_entity_poly.entity_id
_entity_poly.type
_entity_poly.pdbx_seq_one_letter_code
_entity_poly.pdbx_strand_id
1 'polypeptide(L)'
;PHGDKLRAKSWLTEAPLRMLMNNLDPDVAEHPHSLVVYGGIGRAARNWECYDKIVEVLERLEDDQTLLVQSGKPVGVFPTHKNAPRVLIANSNLVP
;
A
#
# COMPACT_ATOMS: atom_id res chain seq x y z
N PRO A 1 -5.70 -5.03 10.86
CA PRO A 1 -5.07 -4.98 12.20
C PRO A 1 -5.80 -3.95 13.09
N HIS A 2 -5.96 -4.24 14.39
CA HIS A 2 -6.66 -3.36 15.32
C HIS A 2 -5.78 -3.09 16.57
N GLY A 3 -6.17 -2.10 17.37
CA GLY A 3 -5.45 -1.71 18.59
C GLY A 3 -4.22 -0.83 18.33
N ASP A 4 -3.42 -0.64 19.37
CA ASP A 4 -2.27 0.28 19.43
C ASP A 4 -0.92 -0.38 19.10
N LYS A 5 -0.87 -1.71 18.97
CA LYS A 5 0.34 -2.44 18.60
C LYS A 5 0.68 -2.26 17.12
N LEU A 6 1.94 -1.89 16.86
CA LEU A 6 2.47 -1.68 15.52
C LEU A 6 3.05 -2.98 14.94
N ARG A 7 2.84 -3.18 13.63
CA ARG A 7 3.62 -4.14 12.80
C ARG A 7 4.74 -3.43 12.05
N ALA A 8 4.51 -2.19 11.62
CA ALA A 8 5.50 -1.34 10.99
C ALA A 8 6.32 -0.53 12.01
N LYS A 9 7.39 0.13 11.55
CA LYS A 9 8.32 0.88 12.40
C LYS A 9 7.75 2.17 12.99
N SER A 10 6.68 2.72 12.43
CA SER A 10 6.06 3.95 12.90
C SER A 10 4.57 4.01 12.55
N TRP A 11 3.80 4.89 13.18
CA TRP A 11 2.42 5.15 12.79
C TRP A 11 2.28 5.64 11.34
N LEU A 12 3.28 6.34 10.80
CA LEU A 12 3.27 6.85 9.42
C LEU A 12 3.41 5.73 8.38
N THR A 13 3.95 4.57 8.75
CA THR A 13 4.06 3.38 7.88
C THR A 13 3.02 2.31 8.23
N GLU A 14 2.57 2.26 9.49
CA GLU A 14 1.44 1.43 9.93
C GLU A 14 0.12 1.89 9.32
N ALA A 15 -0.11 3.21 9.23
CA ALA A 15 -1.34 3.75 8.65
C ALA A 15 -1.59 3.27 7.21
N PRO A 16 -0.67 3.45 6.24
CA PRO A 16 -0.88 2.92 4.89
C PRO A 16 -0.97 1.39 4.85
N LEU A 17 -0.28 0.67 5.75
CA LEU A 17 -0.40 -0.79 5.86
C LEU A 17 -1.82 -1.21 6.25
N ARG A 18 -2.38 -0.59 7.30
CA ARG A 18 -3.74 -0.87 7.77
C ARG A 18 -4.78 -0.46 6.74
N MET A 19 -4.60 0.68 6.07
CA MET A 19 -5.52 1.14 5.04
C MET A 19 -5.50 0.25 3.79
N LEU A 20 -4.33 -0.25 3.39
CA LEU A 20 -4.22 -1.24 2.33
C LEU A 20 -4.99 -2.52 2.66
N MET A 21 -4.84 -3.04 3.89
CA MET A 21 -5.57 -4.22 4.36
C MET A 21 -7.08 -3.96 4.46
N ASN A 22 -7.48 -2.78 4.96
CA ASN A 22 -8.89 -2.39 5.08
C ASN A 22 -9.58 -2.31 3.71
N ASN A 23 -8.89 -1.84 2.67
CA ASN A 23 -9.43 -1.86 1.31
C ASN A 23 -9.76 -3.26 0.79
N LEU A 24 -9.28 -4.33 1.43
CA LEU A 24 -9.56 -5.71 1.06
C LEU A 24 -10.28 -6.48 2.17
N ASP A 25 -10.82 -5.77 3.16
CA ASP A 25 -11.65 -6.38 4.18
C ASP A 25 -12.95 -6.91 3.52
N PRO A 26 -13.41 -8.14 3.85
CA PRO A 26 -14.65 -8.71 3.30
C PRO A 26 -15.89 -7.86 3.51
N ASP A 27 -15.93 -7.03 4.56
CA ASP A 27 -17.05 -6.13 4.84
C ASP A 27 -16.93 -4.79 4.10
N VAL A 28 -15.81 -4.53 3.41
CA VAL A 28 -15.50 -3.27 2.70
C VAL A 28 -15.42 -3.45 1.18
N ALA A 29 -14.76 -4.51 0.71
CA ALA A 29 -14.47 -4.72 -0.71
C ALA A 29 -15.54 -5.56 -1.42
N GLU A 30 -15.87 -5.22 -2.66
CA GLU A 30 -16.82 -5.99 -3.48
C GLU A 30 -16.30 -7.41 -3.80
N HIS A 31 -15.02 -7.56 -4.19
CA HIS A 31 -14.41 -8.86 -4.53
C HIS A 31 -12.94 -8.96 -4.05
N PRO A 32 -12.71 -9.07 -2.72
CA PRO A 32 -11.38 -8.99 -2.12
C PRO A 32 -10.41 -10.09 -2.58
N HIS A 33 -10.90 -11.30 -2.86
CA HIS A 33 -10.06 -12.41 -3.35
C HIS A 33 -9.40 -12.13 -4.72
N SER A 34 -10.02 -11.25 -5.51
CA SER A 34 -9.50 -10.76 -6.79
C SER A 34 -8.83 -9.39 -6.67
N LEU A 35 -8.57 -8.93 -5.44
CA LEU A 35 -8.03 -7.63 -5.07
C LEU A 35 -8.91 -6.43 -5.45
N VAL A 36 -10.15 -6.67 -5.88
CA VAL A 36 -11.07 -5.63 -6.36
C VAL A 36 -11.80 -5.02 -5.16
N VAL A 37 -11.75 -3.70 -5.06
CA VAL A 37 -12.37 -2.92 -3.99
C VAL A 37 -13.77 -2.46 -4.39
N TYR A 38 -13.89 -1.70 -5.48
CA TYR A 38 -15.15 -1.24 -6.05
C TYR A 38 -14.95 -0.76 -7.50
N GLY A 39 -16.03 -0.41 -8.19
CA GLY A 39 -15.97 0.29 -9.48
C GLY A 39 -15.48 -0.60 -10.63
N GLY A 40 -16.00 -1.83 -10.69
CA GLY A 40 -15.65 -2.80 -11.73
C GLY A 40 -14.33 -3.51 -11.45
N ILE A 41 -13.20 -2.94 -11.91
CA ILE A 41 -11.87 -3.55 -11.78
C ILE A 41 -10.89 -2.70 -10.96
N GLY A 42 -11.38 -1.76 -10.16
CA GLY A 42 -10.56 -0.97 -9.25
C GLY A 42 -9.93 -1.86 -8.17
N ARG A 43 -8.61 -2.05 -8.21
CA ARG A 43 -7.87 -2.97 -7.31
C ARG A 43 -6.95 -2.25 -6.33
N ALA A 44 -6.77 -2.84 -5.16
CA ALA A 44 -5.84 -2.33 -4.13
C ALA A 44 -4.35 -2.56 -4.48
N ALA A 45 -4.06 -3.64 -5.21
CA ALA A 45 -2.73 -3.98 -5.72
C ALA A 45 -2.84 -4.66 -7.09
N ARG A 46 -1.73 -4.75 -7.83
CA ARG A 46 -1.72 -5.32 -9.19
C ARG A 46 -2.11 -6.79 -9.22
N ASN A 47 -1.53 -7.55 -8.30
CA ASN A 47 -1.71 -8.98 -8.07
C ASN A 47 -1.25 -9.30 -6.64
N TRP A 48 -1.44 -10.54 -6.20
CA TRP A 48 -1.14 -10.96 -4.82
C TRP A 48 0.35 -10.84 -4.48
N GLU A 49 1.25 -11.18 -5.40
CA GLU A 49 2.70 -10.98 -5.21
C GLU A 49 3.04 -9.52 -4.93
N CYS A 50 2.43 -8.57 -5.66
CA CYS A 50 2.61 -7.15 -5.40
C CYS A 50 2.02 -6.71 -4.06
N TYR A 51 0.85 -7.23 -3.68
CA TYR A 51 0.23 -6.95 -2.38
C TYR A 51 1.14 -7.40 -1.23
N ASP A 52 1.58 -8.66 -1.26
CA ASP A 52 2.47 -9.24 -0.25
C ASP A 52 3.77 -8.44 -0.14
N LYS A 53 4.32 -8.03 -1.29
CA LYS A 53 5.53 -7.22 -1.32
C LYS A 53 5.32 -5.79 -0.81
N ILE A 54 4.15 -5.17 -1.03
CA ILE A 54 3.84 -3.86 -0.44
C ILE A 54 3.77 -3.98 1.08
N VAL A 55 3.09 -5.02 1.60
CA VAL A 55 2.99 -5.29 3.04
C VAL A 55 4.39 -5.44 3.65
N GLU A 56 5.23 -6.31 3.08
CA GLU A 56 6.61 -6.52 3.53
C GLU A 56 7.43 -5.22 3.54
N VAL A 57 7.31 -4.40 2.48
CA VAL A 57 8.05 -3.14 2.37
C VAL A 57 7.58 -2.14 3.43
N LEU A 58 6.27 -1.98 3.64
CA LEU A 58 5.72 -1.05 4.63
C LEU A 58 6.14 -1.42 6.06
N GLU A 59 6.24 -2.71 6.38
CA GLU A 59 6.70 -3.17 7.70
C GLU A 59 8.16 -2.79 7.98
N ARG A 60 9.03 -2.80 6.96
CA ARG A 60 10.46 -2.47 7.12
C ARG A 60 10.84 -1.02 6.76
N LEU A 61 9.94 -0.23 6.20
CA LEU A 61 10.22 1.12 5.68
C LEU A 61 10.62 2.07 6.81
N GLU A 62 11.74 2.79 6.62
CA GLU A 62 12.24 3.76 7.60
C GLU A 62 11.49 5.12 7.54
N ASP A 63 11.67 5.93 8.58
CA ASP A 63 11.00 7.24 8.71
C ASP A 63 11.52 8.30 7.74
N ASP A 64 12.64 8.06 7.08
CA ASP A 64 13.27 8.91 6.07
C ASP A 64 13.26 8.28 4.68
N GLN A 65 12.47 7.22 4.46
CA GLN A 65 12.34 6.55 3.18
C GLN A 65 10.94 6.73 2.57
N THR A 66 10.87 6.59 1.25
CA THR A 66 9.61 6.64 0.50
C THR A 66 9.51 5.44 -0.44
N LEU A 67 8.42 4.69 -0.32
CA LEU A 67 8.04 3.63 -1.25
C LEU A 67 7.36 4.22 -2.50
N LEU A 68 7.78 3.78 -3.68
CA LEU A 68 7.13 4.10 -4.95
C LEU A 68 6.25 2.93 -5.39
N VAL A 69 4.96 3.20 -5.59
CA VAL A 69 3.98 2.24 -6.10
C VAL A 69 3.52 2.67 -7.49
N GLN A 70 3.79 1.82 -8.49
CA GLN A 70 3.40 2.07 -9.88
C GLN A 70 2.32 1.06 -10.28
N SER A 71 1.12 1.53 -10.61
CA SER A 71 -0.05 0.71 -10.96
C SER A 71 -0.18 -0.52 -10.05
N GLY A 72 -0.22 -0.28 -8.74
CA GLY A 72 -0.34 -1.31 -7.69
C GLY A 72 0.87 -2.25 -7.51
N LYS A 73 2.06 -1.92 -8.05
CA LYS A 73 3.32 -2.68 -7.86
C LYS A 73 4.34 -1.85 -7.07
N PRO A 74 4.98 -2.40 -6.02
CA PRO A 74 6.07 -1.71 -5.33
C PRO A 74 7.34 -1.77 -6.19
N VAL A 75 7.78 -0.65 -6.73
CA VAL A 75 8.88 -0.61 -7.73
C VAL A 75 10.21 -0.09 -7.18
N GLY A 76 10.21 0.57 -6.03
CA GLY A 76 11.44 1.06 -5.42
C GLY A 76 11.22 1.72 -4.07
N VAL A 77 12.30 1.82 -3.29
CA VAL A 77 12.36 2.58 -2.04
C VAL A 77 13.58 3.49 -2.15
N PHE A 78 13.38 4.77 -1.88
CA PHE A 78 14.45 5.78 -1.96
C PHE A 78 14.52 6.59 -0.66
N PRO A 79 15.72 7.03 -0.25
CA PRO A 79 15.87 8.01 0.81
C PRO A 79 15.21 9.34 0.42
N THR A 80 14.51 9.94 1.37
CA THR A 80 13.91 11.27 1.28
C THR A 80 14.19 12.03 2.57
N HIS A 81 13.19 12.32 3.39
CA HIS A 81 13.33 12.94 4.71
C HIS A 81 12.04 12.72 5.53
N LYS A 82 12.10 12.96 6.85
CA LYS A 82 10.99 12.66 7.78
C LYS A 82 9.66 13.32 7.41
N ASN A 83 9.72 14.54 6.87
CA ASN A 83 8.54 15.30 6.45
C ASN A 83 8.02 14.95 5.04
N ALA A 84 8.67 14.04 4.31
CA ALA A 84 8.21 13.59 3.00
C ALA A 84 7.12 12.51 3.15
N PRO A 85 6.29 12.28 2.12
CA PRO A 85 5.38 11.14 2.11
C PRO A 85 6.11 9.80 2.24
N ARG A 86 5.54 8.86 3.00
CA ARG A 86 6.07 7.48 3.09
C ARG A 86 5.77 6.65 1.85
N VAL A 87 4.71 6.99 1.11
CA VAL A 87 4.31 6.28 -0.12
C VAL A 87 3.94 7.30 -1.19
N LEU A 88 4.45 7.12 -2.41
CA LEU A 88 4.02 7.84 -3.61
C LEU A 88 3.40 6.84 -4.59
N ILE A 89 2.23 7.18 -5.13
CA ILE A 89 1.42 6.27 -5.94
C ILE A 89 1.12 6.91 -7.29
N ALA A 90 1.38 6.19 -8.37
CA ALA A 90 0.99 6.56 -9.73
C ALA A 90 0.34 5.35 -10.42
N ASN A 91 -0.98 5.37 -10.60
CA ASN A 91 -1.76 4.27 -11.14
C ASN A 91 -2.42 4.64 -12.48
N SER A 92 -2.37 3.71 -13.44
CA SER A 92 -3.16 3.75 -14.68
C SER A 92 -2.88 4.91 -15.64
N ASN A 93 -1.78 5.63 -15.47
CA ASN A 93 -1.35 6.67 -16.41
C ASN A 93 -0.89 6.04 -17.74
N LEU A 94 -1.37 6.61 -18.85
CA LEU A 94 -0.98 6.28 -20.21
C LEU A 94 -0.66 7.58 -20.97
N VAL A 95 0.18 7.49 -22.00
CA VAL A 95 0.33 8.60 -22.96
C VAL A 95 -1.01 8.79 -23.68
N PRO A 96 -1.50 10.03 -23.88
CA PRO A 96 -2.76 10.29 -24.60
C PRO A 96 -2.78 9.75 -26.03
#